data_AF-A0A2K8UC63-F1
#
_entry.id   AF-A0A2K8UC63-F1
#
_cell.length_a   1.000
_cell.length_b   1.000
_cell.length_c   1.000
_cell.angle_alpha   90.00
_cell.angle_beta   90.00
_cell.angle_gamma   90.00
#
_symmetry.space_group_name_H-M   'P 1'
#
loop_
_entity.id
_entity.type
_entity.pdbx_description
1 polymer ?
#
loop_
_entity_poly.entity_id
_entity_poly.type
_entity_poly.pdbx_seq_one_letter_code
_entity_poly.pdbx_strand_id
1 'polypeptide(L)'
;MRARLWLRGDWLGQRNEESLLWLHLNDARVLAFRLPTDAFEDDEAIGELVEQVAQDHRGTLLEARLGTGVAIPLYAAPAAPLPALPWGDPRHHAARRFAEGLDQAVLSLLASLNRHRQWDSLRNYNRLAALDPDLRERRLQALTRFPLLAAPVLLSAHHRLDFAGGKRHAWRDHDGAILDAIDRGRDLAGALARHYGISKGLVRAPICARMWGNTALSHRRLLRLLDGIPAHRRPRDPGEFAPAMDLFISINLLTDDDADLGRLGGRAFRAGLTAVCTPLQARFAPLGPAFADCLDFVRAAAERAAQAHPGPCGLTPHRLQLAWIETRGFASLLAASRRWHGRDWGAPDPGTQDQPLAAILGEHREGEAHGRELCEAADLVREGETMHHCVAQYWAECRDRGTRIFTLEMGAERATAEYRFALSEARFSLSQLRGPHNVEASRPLVAFARAILAELNALGRTPARAELALALGARRVDQGSGPRQARRLDPASERELAAVLAQLRPSVVDGELLREFVAGYQFHAGTQLEPRMGVGDRLELVREPDNPHDRQAVAIRWGGERIGYVPRRVNADIARRLDAGDRLSGHLTRLDERADTWQRLEFAIRQVPAQ
;
A
#
# COMPACT_ATOMS: atom_id res chain seq x y z
N MET A 1 9.12 46.74 -3.80
CA MET A 1 7.84 46.02 -3.93
C MET A 1 7.15 46.51 -5.19
N ARG A 2 6.63 45.62 -6.03
CA ARG A 2 5.94 45.94 -7.29
C ARG A 2 4.44 46.10 -7.13
N ALA A 3 3.80 45.25 -6.32
CA ALA A 3 2.37 45.30 -6.05
C ALA A 3 2.05 44.63 -4.70
N ARG A 4 0.88 44.96 -4.14
CA ARG A 4 0.29 44.30 -2.97
C ARG A 4 -1.18 44.01 -3.22
N LEU A 5 -1.72 43.01 -2.54
CA LEU A 5 -3.12 42.62 -2.59
C LEU A 5 -3.57 42.21 -1.19
N TRP A 6 -4.54 42.95 -0.65
CA TRP A 6 -5.23 42.64 0.60
C TRP A 6 -6.53 41.89 0.31
N LEU A 7 -6.76 40.81 1.04
CA LEU A 7 -7.99 40.00 1.00
C LEU A 7 -8.37 39.58 2.42
N ARG A 8 -9.63 39.15 2.60
CA ARG A 8 -10.10 38.52 3.83
C ARG A 8 -10.42 37.05 3.60
N GLY A 9 -10.33 36.25 4.65
CA GLY A 9 -10.61 34.81 4.58
C GLY A 9 -11.99 34.48 4.01
N ASP A 10 -13.04 35.19 4.44
CA ASP A 10 -14.41 35.04 3.98
C ASP A 10 -14.56 35.29 2.46
N TRP A 11 -13.74 36.20 1.90
CA TRP A 11 -13.73 36.47 0.46
C TRP A 11 -13.11 35.33 -0.36
N LEU A 12 -12.37 34.42 0.29
CA LEU A 12 -11.78 33.23 -0.33
C LEU A 12 -12.57 31.95 0.02
N GLY A 13 -13.78 32.11 0.57
CA GLY A 13 -14.64 31.00 0.98
C GLY A 13 -14.20 30.32 2.28
N GLN A 14 -13.36 30.98 3.10
CA GLN A 14 -13.04 30.50 4.43
C GLN A 14 -14.13 30.86 5.44
N ARG A 15 -14.17 30.15 6.57
CA ARG A 15 -15.09 30.42 7.69
C ARG A 15 -14.44 31.31 8.76
N ASN A 16 -13.64 32.29 8.33
CA ASN A 16 -12.96 33.25 9.20
C ASN A 16 -12.86 34.60 8.47
N GLU A 17 -12.55 35.65 9.22
CA GLU A 17 -12.39 37.01 8.71
C GLU A 17 -10.93 37.47 8.80
N GLU A 18 -9.99 36.53 8.77
CA GLU A 18 -8.57 36.84 8.96
C GLU A 18 -8.03 37.66 7.79
N SER A 19 -7.09 38.55 8.10
CA SER A 19 -6.43 39.41 7.13
C SER A 19 -5.40 38.61 6.35
N LEU A 20 -5.47 38.70 5.03
CA LEU A 20 -4.56 38.00 4.13
C LEU A 20 -3.89 38.99 3.18
N LEU A 21 -2.57 38.91 3.08
CA LEU A 21 -1.74 39.85 2.31
C LEU A 21 -0.89 39.07 1.32
N TRP A 22 -0.93 39.44 0.04
CA TRP A 22 0.02 39.01 -0.99
C TRP A 22 0.89 40.19 -1.42
N LEU A 23 2.19 39.95 -1.55
CA LEU A 23 3.19 40.94 -1.94
C LEU A 23 3.98 40.44 -3.15
N HIS A 24 4.03 41.22 -4.21
CA HIS A 24 4.91 40.97 -5.35
C HIS A 24 6.18 41.81 -5.20
N LEU A 25 7.32 41.15 -5.07
CA LEU A 25 8.62 41.77 -4.83
C LEU A 25 9.33 42.17 -6.13
N ASN A 26 10.41 42.95 -6.01
CA ASN A 26 11.16 43.44 -7.16
C ASN A 26 11.96 42.34 -7.88
N ASP A 27 12.30 41.27 -7.17
CA ASP A 27 12.99 40.06 -7.66
C ASP A 27 12.01 38.99 -8.17
N ALA A 28 10.79 39.40 -8.54
CA ALA A 28 9.70 38.57 -9.04
C ALA A 28 9.08 37.56 -8.06
N ARG A 29 9.60 37.43 -6.83
CA ARG A 29 8.99 36.58 -5.79
C ARG A 29 7.64 37.13 -5.34
N VAL A 30 6.78 36.22 -4.91
CA VAL A 30 5.54 36.54 -4.20
C VAL A 30 5.66 36.08 -2.77
N LEU A 31 5.33 36.93 -1.81
CA LEU A 31 5.14 36.53 -0.41
C LEU A 31 3.64 36.58 -0.08
N ALA A 32 3.20 35.73 0.82
CA ALA A 32 1.84 35.77 1.33
C ALA A 32 1.81 35.54 2.83
N PHE A 33 0.92 36.24 3.52
CA PHE A 33 0.81 36.23 4.97
C PHE A 33 -0.65 36.13 5.40
N ARG A 34 -0.87 35.44 6.51
CA ARG A 34 -2.08 35.56 7.33
C ARG A 34 -1.75 36.39 8.55
N LEU A 35 -2.55 37.41 8.81
CA LEU A 35 -2.36 38.40 9.87
C LEU A 35 -3.61 38.42 10.76
N PRO A 36 -3.49 38.95 11.99
CA PRO A 36 -4.64 39.34 12.81
C PRO A 36 -5.64 40.23 12.05
N THR A 37 -6.93 40.11 12.35
CA THR A 37 -8.01 40.82 11.63
C THR A 37 -7.88 42.35 11.72
N ASP A 38 -7.34 42.86 12.82
CA ASP A 38 -7.07 44.29 13.05
C ASP A 38 -5.92 44.86 12.20
N ALA A 39 -5.09 44.02 11.60
CA ALA A 39 -4.03 44.41 10.67
C ALA A 39 -4.47 44.49 9.19
N PHE A 40 -5.78 44.43 8.91
CA PHE A 40 -6.28 44.50 7.53
C PHE A 40 -6.00 45.88 6.91
N GLU A 41 -5.39 45.90 5.72
CA GLU A 41 -5.02 47.14 5.01
C GLU A 41 -4.02 48.05 5.76
N ASP A 42 -3.34 47.52 6.78
CA ASP A 42 -2.22 48.21 7.44
C ASP A 42 -0.93 48.03 6.63
N ASP A 43 -0.60 49.03 5.81
CA ASP A 43 0.60 49.01 5.00
C ASP A 43 1.90 49.25 5.80
N GLU A 44 1.82 49.74 7.06
CA GLU A 44 3.01 49.93 7.92
C GLU A 44 3.61 48.57 8.31
N ALA A 45 2.76 47.55 8.47
CA ALA A 45 3.14 46.16 8.73
C ALA A 45 4.04 45.54 7.65
N ILE A 46 3.96 46.02 6.40
CA ILE A 46 4.64 45.39 5.25
C ILE A 46 6.16 45.40 5.42
N GLY A 47 6.73 46.50 5.91
CA GLY A 47 8.18 46.65 6.07
C GLY A 47 8.76 45.59 7.01
N GLU A 48 8.20 45.49 8.22
CA GLU A 48 8.61 44.52 9.25
C GLU A 48 8.51 43.06 8.75
N LEU A 49 7.44 42.73 8.01
CA LEU A 49 7.22 41.38 7.49
C LEU A 49 8.18 41.03 6.35
N VAL A 50 8.42 41.96 5.42
CA VAL A 50 9.34 41.73 4.29
C VAL A 50 10.76 41.53 4.80
N GLU A 51 11.23 42.31 5.76
CA GLU A 51 12.58 42.17 6.32
C GLU A 51 12.83 40.77 6.91
N GLN A 52 11.85 40.21 7.62
CA GLN A 52 11.97 38.89 8.24
C GLN A 52 11.97 37.73 7.23
N VAL A 53 11.27 37.87 6.10
CA VAL A 53 11.12 36.79 5.10
C VAL A 53 12.00 37.00 3.88
N ALA A 54 12.61 38.18 3.69
CA ALA A 54 13.41 38.53 2.51
C ALA A 54 14.48 37.47 2.19
N GLN A 55 15.12 36.92 3.22
CA GLN A 55 16.18 35.91 3.10
C GLN A 55 15.69 34.46 3.18
N ASP A 56 14.42 34.22 3.45
CA ASP A 56 13.85 32.87 3.55
C ASP A 56 13.49 32.30 2.16
N HIS A 57 14.51 32.18 1.31
CA HIS A 57 14.36 31.67 -0.06
C HIS A 57 13.80 30.24 -0.13
N ARG A 58 13.93 29.47 0.96
CA ARG A 58 13.44 28.09 1.06
C ARG A 58 12.01 27.99 1.58
N GLY A 59 11.45 29.08 2.11
CA GLY A 59 10.12 29.11 2.71
C GLY A 59 10.00 28.24 3.96
N THR A 60 10.90 28.46 4.91
CA THR A 60 11.07 27.69 6.15
C THR A 60 10.57 28.40 7.39
N LEU A 61 10.35 29.72 7.33
CA LEU A 61 9.86 30.51 8.45
C LEU A 61 8.39 30.23 8.72
N LEU A 62 8.05 29.80 9.94
CA LEU A 62 6.67 29.43 10.29
C LEU A 62 5.83 30.61 10.78
N GLU A 63 6.51 31.60 11.36
CA GLU A 63 5.93 32.74 12.07
C GLU A 63 6.85 33.94 11.86
N ALA A 64 6.26 35.09 11.57
CA ALA A 64 6.94 36.39 11.50
C ALA A 64 6.34 37.30 12.56
N ARG A 65 7.18 38.08 13.24
CA ARG A 65 6.74 39.06 14.23
C ARG A 65 5.97 40.19 13.54
N LEU A 66 4.93 40.69 14.22
CA LEU A 66 4.18 41.86 13.78
C LEU A 66 3.75 42.66 15.02
N GLY A 67 4.54 43.67 15.40
CA GLY A 67 4.32 44.40 16.65
C GLY A 67 4.29 43.48 17.89
N THR A 68 3.14 43.38 18.55
CA THR A 68 2.87 42.46 19.67
C THR A 68 2.24 41.12 19.24
N GLY A 69 1.85 41.00 17.97
CA GLY A 69 1.25 39.81 17.38
C GLY A 69 2.23 39.02 16.50
N VAL A 70 1.65 38.09 15.73
CA VAL A 70 2.37 37.20 14.83
C VAL A 70 1.62 37.12 13.50
N ALA A 71 2.36 37.21 12.40
CA ALA A 71 1.89 36.88 11.06
C ALA A 71 2.41 35.48 10.66
N ILE A 72 1.61 34.76 9.88
CA ILE A 72 1.92 33.40 9.42
C ILE A 72 2.22 33.43 7.91
N PRO A 73 3.47 33.12 7.49
CA PRO A 73 3.79 32.96 6.08
C PRO A 73 3.02 31.80 5.41
N LEU A 74 2.48 32.05 4.22
CA LEU A 74 1.58 31.13 3.50
C LEU A 74 2.24 30.53 2.24
N TYR A 75 3.20 29.63 2.40
CA TYR A 75 3.92 29.04 1.25
C TYR A 75 3.07 28.14 0.35
N ALA A 76 2.01 27.54 0.89
CA ALA A 76 1.12 26.63 0.18
C ALA A 76 -0.13 27.33 -0.40
N ALA A 77 -0.26 28.65 -0.24
CA ALA A 77 -1.32 29.44 -0.86
C ALA A 77 -1.10 29.53 -2.39
N PRO A 78 -2.15 29.82 -3.19
CA PRO A 78 -1.96 30.17 -4.59
C PRO A 78 -1.06 31.40 -4.74
N ALA A 79 -0.20 31.41 -5.76
CA ALA A 79 0.59 32.59 -6.11
C ALA A 79 -0.28 33.76 -6.58
N ALA A 80 -1.38 33.44 -7.27
CA ALA A 80 -2.39 34.38 -7.74
C ALA A 80 -3.76 33.97 -7.15
N PRO A 81 -4.13 34.47 -5.96
CA PRO A 81 -5.44 34.18 -5.36
C PRO A 81 -6.57 34.84 -6.16
N LEU A 82 -7.72 34.17 -6.24
CA LEU A 82 -8.94 34.75 -6.81
C LEU A 82 -10.06 34.68 -5.78
N PRO A 83 -10.78 35.80 -5.51
CA PRO A 83 -11.91 35.81 -4.58
C PRO A 83 -13.04 34.87 -5.01
N ALA A 84 -13.65 34.19 -4.06
CA ALA A 84 -14.88 33.39 -4.22
C ALA A 84 -16.14 34.27 -4.07
N LEU A 85 -16.17 35.38 -4.83
CA LEU A 85 -17.20 36.41 -4.79
C LEU A 85 -18.00 36.43 -6.11
N PRO A 86 -19.19 37.08 -6.17
CA PRO A 86 -19.92 37.27 -7.41
C PRO A 86 -19.03 37.86 -8.52
N TRP A 87 -19.26 37.45 -9.76
CA TRP A 87 -18.37 37.76 -10.90
C TRP A 87 -18.07 39.27 -11.08
N GLY A 88 -19.05 40.14 -10.82
CA GLY A 88 -18.91 41.59 -10.97
C GLY A 88 -18.27 42.32 -9.79
N ASP A 89 -17.82 41.59 -8.76
CA ASP A 89 -17.27 42.21 -7.56
C ASP A 89 -15.92 42.93 -7.86
N PRO A 90 -15.74 44.21 -7.45
CA PRO A 90 -14.50 44.96 -7.69
C PRO A 90 -13.22 44.27 -7.19
N ARG A 91 -13.32 43.42 -6.17
CA ARG A 91 -12.17 42.67 -5.62
C ARG A 91 -11.60 41.67 -6.62
N HIS A 92 -12.40 41.17 -7.57
CA HIS A 92 -11.89 40.38 -8.70
C HIS A 92 -10.92 41.19 -9.57
N HIS A 93 -11.22 42.47 -9.81
CA HIS A 93 -10.35 43.33 -10.61
C HIS A 93 -9.01 43.59 -9.91
N ALA A 94 -9.02 43.83 -8.59
CA ALA A 94 -7.78 43.97 -7.81
C ALA A 94 -6.92 42.69 -7.86
N ALA A 95 -7.53 41.52 -7.67
CA ALA A 95 -6.85 40.23 -7.75
C ALA A 95 -6.28 39.94 -9.14
N ARG A 96 -7.02 40.26 -10.21
CA ARG A 96 -6.55 40.09 -11.60
C ARG A 96 -5.39 41.02 -11.92
N ARG A 97 -5.45 42.30 -11.54
CA ARG A 97 -4.34 43.25 -11.73
C ARG A 97 -3.08 42.82 -10.99
N PHE A 98 -3.22 42.27 -9.79
CA PHE A 98 -2.09 41.68 -9.08
C PHE A 98 -1.51 40.49 -9.86
N ALA A 99 -2.36 39.57 -10.32
CA ALA A 99 -1.96 38.40 -11.08
C ALA A 99 -1.32 38.74 -12.43
N GLU A 100 -1.78 39.79 -13.14
CA GLU A 100 -1.21 40.29 -14.40
C GLU A 100 0.25 40.71 -14.25
N GLY A 101 0.64 41.21 -13.08
CA GLY A 101 2.02 41.59 -12.78
C GLY A 101 2.95 40.39 -12.59
N LEU A 102 2.43 39.19 -12.41
CA LEU A 102 3.21 37.97 -12.18
C LEU A 102 3.66 37.33 -13.49
N ASP A 103 4.56 36.37 -13.35
CA ASP A 103 5.09 35.58 -14.45
C ASP A 103 4.04 34.60 -15.01
N GLN A 104 3.41 35.00 -16.12
CA GLN A 104 2.32 34.24 -16.73
C GLN A 104 2.75 32.86 -17.24
N ALA A 105 4.01 32.70 -17.66
CA ALA A 105 4.51 31.42 -18.15
C ALA A 105 4.65 30.42 -16.99
N VAL A 106 5.17 30.89 -15.85
CA VAL A 106 5.27 30.07 -14.63
C VAL A 106 3.88 29.71 -14.10
N LEU A 107 2.96 30.68 -14.01
CA LEU A 107 1.59 30.43 -13.54
C LEU A 107 0.87 29.40 -14.42
N SER A 108 0.90 29.59 -15.74
CA SER A 108 0.26 28.68 -16.70
C SER A 108 0.84 27.27 -16.64
N LEU A 109 2.17 27.16 -16.55
CA LEU A 109 2.83 25.86 -16.41
C LEU A 109 2.40 25.15 -15.13
N LEU A 110 2.50 25.80 -13.97
CA LEU A 110 2.16 25.16 -12.70
C LEU A 110 0.68 24.74 -12.65
N ALA A 111 -0.22 25.59 -13.14
CA ALA A 111 -1.64 25.25 -13.24
C ALA A 111 -1.88 24.03 -14.15
N SER A 112 -1.11 23.89 -15.25
CA SER A 112 -1.22 22.73 -16.16
C SER A 112 -0.88 21.39 -15.48
N LEU A 113 -0.04 21.43 -14.43
CA LEU A 113 0.38 20.25 -13.66
C LEU A 113 -0.69 19.76 -12.67
N ASN A 114 -1.68 20.60 -12.34
CA ASN A 114 -2.71 20.28 -11.36
C ASN A 114 -3.58 19.11 -11.79
N ARG A 115 -3.72 18.11 -10.90
CA ARG A 115 -4.62 16.96 -11.06
C ARG A 115 -5.24 16.63 -9.70
N HIS A 116 -4.94 15.45 -9.16
CA HIS A 116 -5.31 15.06 -7.80
C HIS A 116 -4.40 15.70 -6.72
N ARG A 117 -3.32 16.36 -7.15
CA ARG A 117 -2.43 17.21 -6.36
C ARG A 117 -2.35 18.58 -7.03
N GLN A 118 -2.11 19.60 -6.20
CA GLN A 118 -1.91 21.00 -6.61
C GLN A 118 -0.42 21.33 -6.60
N TRP A 119 0.02 22.08 -7.62
CA TRP A 119 1.41 22.45 -7.89
C TRP A 119 1.58 23.95 -8.09
N ASP A 120 0.50 24.71 -8.26
CA ASP A 120 0.41 26.17 -8.41
C ASP A 120 0.47 26.95 -7.10
N SER A 121 1.18 26.39 -6.11
CA SER A 121 1.48 27.08 -4.87
C SER A 121 2.50 28.20 -5.09
N LEU A 122 2.42 29.22 -4.25
CA LEU A 122 3.37 30.33 -4.17
C LEU A 122 4.81 29.83 -3.99
N ARG A 123 5.02 28.76 -3.21
CA ARG A 123 6.33 28.12 -3.08
C ARG A 123 6.90 27.66 -4.41
N ASN A 124 6.10 26.97 -5.20
CA ASN A 124 6.53 26.44 -6.49
C ASN A 124 6.70 27.57 -7.51
N TYR A 125 5.85 28.59 -7.47
CA TYR A 125 6.02 29.80 -8.26
C TYR A 125 7.37 30.47 -7.97
N ASN A 126 7.69 30.73 -6.70
CA ASN A 126 8.95 31.37 -6.31
C ASN A 126 10.19 30.56 -6.69
N ARG A 127 10.11 29.23 -6.66
CA ARG A 127 11.21 28.34 -7.11
C ARG A 127 11.55 28.48 -8.59
N LEU A 128 10.64 29.02 -9.40
CA LEU A 128 10.82 29.19 -10.83
C LEU A 128 10.98 30.66 -11.21
N ALA A 129 10.13 31.55 -10.67
CA ALA A 129 10.10 32.96 -11.00
C ALA A 129 11.34 33.74 -10.51
N ALA A 130 11.96 33.30 -9.40
CA ALA A 130 13.14 33.95 -8.83
C ALA A 130 14.47 33.51 -9.45
N LEU A 131 14.44 32.57 -10.41
CA LEU A 131 15.65 32.07 -11.06
C LEU A 131 16.14 33.04 -12.14
N ASP A 132 17.45 33.03 -12.38
CA ASP A 132 18.04 33.70 -13.54
C ASP A 132 17.36 33.28 -14.85
N PRO A 133 17.23 34.17 -15.86
CA PRO A 133 16.45 33.91 -17.07
C PRO A 133 16.78 32.58 -17.78
N ASP A 134 18.07 32.27 -17.96
CA ASP A 134 18.52 31.05 -18.63
C ASP A 134 18.17 29.78 -17.82
N LEU A 135 18.33 29.85 -16.50
CA LEU A 135 18.05 28.75 -15.60
C LEU A 135 16.54 28.51 -15.51
N ARG A 136 15.77 29.59 -15.42
CA ARG A 136 14.31 29.58 -15.48
C ARG A 136 13.84 28.91 -16.77
N GLU A 137 14.36 29.31 -17.93
CA GLU A 137 14.00 28.70 -19.21
C GLU A 137 14.24 27.19 -19.22
N ARG A 138 15.43 26.74 -18.79
CA ARG A 138 15.77 25.30 -18.71
C ARG A 138 14.81 24.53 -17.79
N ARG A 139 14.47 25.09 -16.63
CA ARG A 139 13.53 24.49 -15.67
C ARG A 139 12.11 24.40 -16.23
N LEU A 140 11.62 25.47 -16.86
CA LEU A 140 10.31 25.49 -17.51
C LEU A 140 10.25 24.47 -18.65
N GLN A 141 11.31 24.38 -19.48
CA GLN A 141 11.42 23.40 -20.55
C GLN A 141 11.40 21.96 -20.00
N ALA A 142 12.13 21.67 -18.92
CA ALA A 142 12.16 20.36 -18.28
C ALA A 142 10.78 19.94 -17.76
N LEU A 143 10.10 20.85 -17.06
CA LEU A 143 8.74 20.64 -16.54
C LEU A 143 7.69 20.51 -17.65
N THR A 144 7.87 21.21 -18.78
CA THR A 144 6.97 21.10 -19.92
C THR A 144 7.15 19.77 -20.65
N ARG A 145 8.41 19.33 -20.82
CA ARG A 145 8.74 18.12 -21.59
C ARG A 145 8.55 16.83 -20.80
N PHE A 146 8.82 16.86 -19.49
CA PHE A 146 8.74 15.70 -18.60
C PHE A 146 7.93 16.03 -17.33
N PRO A 147 6.70 16.55 -17.43
CA PRO A 147 5.97 17.08 -16.28
C PRO A 147 5.83 16.05 -15.16
N LEU A 148 5.47 14.82 -15.52
CA LEU A 148 5.26 13.74 -14.57
C LEU A 148 6.52 13.38 -13.77
N LEU A 149 7.70 13.43 -14.40
CA LEU A 149 8.95 12.95 -13.85
C LEU A 149 9.83 14.08 -13.28
N ALA A 150 9.69 15.30 -13.80
CA ALA A 150 10.46 16.46 -13.35
C ALA A 150 9.76 17.21 -12.22
N ALA A 151 8.42 17.30 -12.22
CA ALA A 151 7.70 18.07 -11.20
C ALA A 151 7.92 17.51 -9.78
N PRO A 152 7.83 16.20 -9.50
CA PRO A 152 8.09 15.68 -8.15
C PRO A 152 9.52 15.95 -7.66
N VAL A 153 10.47 16.06 -8.59
CA VAL A 153 11.87 16.31 -8.28
C VAL A 153 12.15 17.78 -8.06
N LEU A 154 11.50 18.71 -8.75
CA LEU A 154 11.76 20.15 -8.66
C LEU A 154 10.82 20.90 -7.71
N LEU A 155 9.61 20.40 -7.54
CA LEU A 155 8.49 21.10 -6.95
C LEU A 155 7.90 20.31 -5.76
N SER A 156 7.05 20.98 -4.99
CA SER A 156 6.33 20.39 -3.87
C SER A 156 4.87 20.13 -4.26
N ALA A 157 4.43 18.88 -4.17
CA ALA A 157 3.02 18.53 -4.39
C ALA A 157 2.17 18.82 -3.14
N HIS A 158 1.01 19.45 -3.34
CA HIS A 158 0.06 19.76 -2.28
C HIS A 158 -1.24 18.97 -2.45
N HIS A 159 -1.86 18.52 -1.36
CA HIS A 159 -3.18 17.90 -1.42
C HIS A 159 -4.27 18.91 -1.80
N ARG A 160 -4.13 20.11 -1.26
CA ARG A 160 -4.93 21.30 -1.55
C ARG A 160 -4.05 22.52 -1.28
N LEU A 161 -4.36 23.64 -1.90
CA LEU A 161 -3.78 24.92 -1.51
C LEU A 161 -4.33 25.33 -0.15
N ASP A 162 -3.50 25.99 0.66
CA ASP A 162 -3.82 26.30 2.06
C ASP A 162 -3.56 27.77 2.36
N PHE A 163 -4.50 28.40 3.07
CA PHE A 163 -4.35 29.78 3.57
C PHE A 163 -4.29 29.84 5.10
N ALA A 164 -4.29 28.69 5.79
CA ALA A 164 -4.35 28.63 7.25
C ALA A 164 -2.97 28.50 7.93
N GLY A 165 -1.98 27.79 7.35
CA GLY A 165 -0.72 27.62 8.08
C GLY A 165 0.52 27.12 7.31
N GLY A 166 1.68 27.39 7.93
CA GLY A 166 3.04 27.04 7.50
C GLY A 166 3.41 25.55 7.58
N LYS A 167 2.51 24.63 7.25
CA LYS A 167 2.84 23.19 7.28
C LYS A 167 4.05 22.90 6.37
N ARG A 168 5.03 22.19 6.93
CA ARG A 168 6.21 21.70 6.20
C ARG A 168 5.77 20.65 5.18
N HIS A 169 5.42 21.09 3.98
CA HIS A 169 5.42 20.19 2.83
C HIS A 169 6.87 19.93 2.45
N ALA A 170 7.46 18.91 3.10
CA ALA A 170 8.80 18.46 2.80
C ALA A 170 8.92 18.12 1.31
N TRP A 171 10.00 18.57 0.70
CA TRP A 171 10.37 18.19 -0.66
C TRP A 171 10.95 16.77 -0.57
N ARG A 172 10.16 15.76 -0.99
CA ARG A 172 10.43 14.35 -0.68
C ARG A 172 11.26 13.61 -1.73
N ASP A 173 11.31 14.10 -2.97
CA ASP A 173 11.94 13.40 -4.11
C ASP A 173 13.06 14.23 -4.78
N HIS A 174 13.77 15.07 -4.03
CA HIS A 174 14.86 15.87 -4.58
C HIS A 174 16.05 14.99 -5.01
N ASP A 175 16.55 15.20 -6.23
CA ASP A 175 17.78 14.57 -6.73
C ASP A 175 18.72 15.60 -7.41
N GLY A 176 19.90 15.80 -6.81
CA GLY A 176 20.90 16.76 -7.31
C GLY A 176 21.42 16.44 -8.72
N ALA A 177 21.47 15.17 -9.12
CA ALA A 177 21.93 14.78 -10.46
C ALA A 177 20.93 15.20 -11.55
N ILE A 178 19.63 15.16 -11.23
CA ILE A 178 18.59 15.67 -12.13
C ILE A 178 18.68 17.19 -12.22
N LEU A 179 18.83 17.88 -11.08
CA LEU A 179 18.94 19.33 -11.08
C LEU A 179 20.13 19.77 -11.94
N ASP A 180 21.31 19.17 -11.75
CA ASP A 180 22.51 19.46 -12.51
C ASP A 180 22.37 19.09 -14.00
N ALA A 181 21.61 18.04 -14.32
CA ALA A 181 21.29 17.71 -15.72
C ALA A 181 20.45 18.79 -16.40
N ILE A 182 19.44 19.34 -15.71
CA ILE A 182 18.62 20.43 -16.23
C ILE A 182 19.44 21.71 -16.34
N ASP A 183 20.15 22.06 -15.27
CA ASP A 183 20.80 23.37 -15.12
C ASP A 183 21.97 23.53 -16.07
N ARG A 184 22.64 22.44 -16.43
CA ARG A 184 23.73 22.43 -17.41
C ARG A 184 23.29 21.97 -18.80
N GLY A 185 22.01 21.71 -19.03
CA GLY A 185 21.49 21.27 -20.34
C GLY A 185 22.03 19.91 -20.81
N ARG A 186 22.24 18.95 -19.89
CA ARG A 186 22.74 17.59 -20.18
C ARG A 186 21.59 16.61 -20.46
N ASP A 187 21.90 15.31 -20.60
CA ASP A 187 20.91 14.25 -20.84
C ASP A 187 19.95 14.07 -19.65
N LEU A 188 18.88 14.86 -19.64
CA LEU A 188 17.82 14.78 -18.65
C LEU A 188 17.07 13.44 -18.73
N ALA A 189 16.83 12.90 -19.92
CA ALA A 189 16.10 11.65 -20.07
C ALA A 189 16.86 10.48 -19.42
N GLY A 190 18.20 10.45 -19.56
CA GLY A 190 19.06 9.49 -18.88
C GLY A 190 19.16 9.69 -17.37
N ALA A 191 19.11 10.94 -16.89
CA ALA A 191 19.06 11.23 -15.46
C ALA A 191 17.74 10.75 -14.83
N LEU A 192 16.60 11.08 -15.44
CA LEU A 192 15.28 10.63 -15.00
C LEU A 192 15.15 9.10 -15.04
N ALA A 193 15.63 8.47 -16.11
CA ALA A 193 15.65 7.01 -16.23
C ALA A 193 16.36 6.34 -15.04
N ARG A 194 17.54 6.86 -14.64
CA ARG A 194 18.28 6.33 -13.49
C ARG A 194 17.58 6.59 -12.16
N HIS A 195 17.06 7.80 -11.95
CA HIS A 195 16.37 8.18 -10.71
C HIS A 195 15.15 7.29 -10.42
N TYR A 196 14.31 7.06 -11.44
CA TYR A 196 13.13 6.21 -11.33
C TYR A 196 13.42 4.72 -11.60
N GLY A 197 14.66 4.40 -12.00
CA GLY A 197 15.13 3.08 -12.41
C GLY A 197 14.49 2.50 -13.67
N ILE A 198 13.80 3.30 -14.49
CA ILE A 198 13.07 2.87 -15.69
C ILE A 198 13.88 3.07 -16.97
N SER A 199 13.42 2.48 -18.07
CA SER A 199 14.03 2.68 -19.39
C SER A 199 13.90 4.13 -19.89
N LYS A 200 14.90 4.60 -20.66
CA LYS A 200 14.79 5.87 -21.39
C LYS A 200 13.61 5.88 -22.38
N GLY A 201 13.16 4.70 -22.82
CA GLY A 201 11.98 4.54 -23.66
C GLY A 201 10.69 4.91 -22.93
N LEU A 202 10.56 4.53 -21.65
CA LEU A 202 9.38 4.94 -20.85
C LEU A 202 9.44 6.42 -20.50
N VAL A 203 10.61 6.97 -20.17
CA VAL A 203 10.77 8.43 -19.92
C VAL A 203 10.26 9.27 -21.09
N ARG A 204 10.44 8.79 -22.33
CA ARG A 204 9.98 9.46 -23.56
C ARG A 204 8.59 9.03 -24.02
N ALA A 205 7.92 8.13 -23.29
CA ALA A 205 6.61 7.63 -23.69
C ALA A 205 5.54 8.74 -23.52
N PRO A 206 4.52 8.79 -24.39
CA PRO A 206 3.45 9.79 -24.30
C PRO A 206 2.76 9.84 -22.93
N ILE A 207 2.63 8.70 -22.26
CA ILE A 207 2.03 8.62 -20.92
C ILE A 207 2.80 9.40 -19.85
N CYS A 208 4.12 9.59 -20.00
CA CYS A 208 4.95 10.38 -19.09
C CYS A 208 5.00 11.88 -19.46
N ALA A 209 4.46 12.26 -20.63
CA ALA A 209 4.32 13.65 -21.05
C ALA A 209 3.09 14.34 -20.42
N ARG A 210 2.31 13.62 -19.58
CA ARG A 210 1.11 14.14 -18.93
C ARG A 210 1.10 13.78 -17.45
N MET A 211 0.60 14.68 -16.61
CA MET A 211 0.37 14.40 -15.19
C MET A 211 -0.73 13.35 -15.02
N TRP A 212 -0.53 12.44 -14.08
CA TRP A 212 -1.49 11.39 -13.75
C TRP A 212 -2.49 11.84 -12.68
N GLY A 213 -3.67 11.19 -12.70
CA GLY A 213 -4.66 11.30 -11.64
C GLY A 213 -4.27 10.51 -10.40
N ASN A 214 -5.23 10.30 -9.51
CA ASN A 214 -5.04 9.39 -8.38
C ASN A 214 -4.98 7.95 -8.90
N THR A 215 -3.89 7.25 -8.63
CA THR A 215 -3.68 5.86 -9.00
C THR A 215 -3.60 5.00 -7.75
N ALA A 216 -4.15 3.79 -7.79
CA ALA A 216 -4.07 2.87 -6.65
C ALA A 216 -2.64 2.38 -6.36
N LEU A 217 -1.77 2.38 -7.37
CA LEU A 217 -0.33 2.18 -7.22
C LEU A 217 0.37 3.51 -6.98
N SER A 218 1.44 3.49 -6.19
CA SER A 218 2.33 4.65 -6.06
C SER A 218 2.98 4.99 -7.40
N HIS A 219 3.39 6.25 -7.56
CA HIS A 219 3.97 6.75 -8.81
C HIS A 219 5.14 5.89 -9.31
N ARG A 220 6.09 5.53 -8.42
CA ARG A 220 7.24 4.67 -8.75
C ARG A 220 6.81 3.26 -9.15
N ARG A 221 5.90 2.63 -8.39
CA ARG A 221 5.42 1.26 -8.69
C ARG A 221 4.69 1.19 -10.02
N LEU A 222 3.86 2.17 -10.34
CA LEU A 222 3.19 2.21 -11.64
C LEU A 222 4.19 2.40 -12.79
N LEU A 223 5.21 3.24 -12.63
CA LEU A 223 6.29 3.36 -13.63
C LEU A 223 6.99 2.02 -13.88
N ARG A 224 7.28 1.23 -12.83
CA ARG A 224 7.86 -0.12 -12.97
C ARG A 224 7.00 -1.07 -13.78
N LEU A 225 5.71 -1.10 -13.46
CA LEU A 225 4.74 -1.92 -14.18
C LEU A 225 4.68 -1.54 -15.67
N LEU A 226 4.57 -0.24 -15.96
CA LEU A 226 4.49 0.28 -17.33
C LEU A 226 5.79 0.05 -18.12
N ASP A 227 6.95 0.07 -17.46
CA ASP A 227 8.22 -0.14 -18.15
C ASP A 227 8.35 -1.57 -18.66
N GLY A 228 7.79 -2.54 -17.93
CA GLY A 228 7.71 -3.93 -18.37
C GLY A 228 6.83 -4.13 -19.61
N ILE A 229 5.78 -3.32 -19.79
CA ILE A 229 4.88 -3.44 -20.95
C ILE A 229 5.65 -3.09 -22.23
N PRO A 230 5.51 -3.89 -23.32
CA PRO A 230 6.13 -3.58 -24.61
C PRO A 230 5.84 -2.15 -25.06
N ALA A 231 6.86 -1.43 -25.54
CA ALA A 231 6.76 0.01 -25.79
C ALA A 231 5.58 0.43 -26.68
N HIS A 232 5.24 -0.38 -27.70
CA HIS A 232 4.12 -0.15 -28.62
C HIS A 232 2.73 -0.49 -28.04
N ARG A 233 2.68 -1.08 -26.84
CA ARG A 233 1.46 -1.44 -26.09
C ARG A 233 1.27 -0.65 -24.80
N ARG A 234 2.21 0.22 -24.46
CA ARG A 234 2.08 1.11 -23.30
C ARG A 234 0.90 2.06 -23.54
N PRO A 235 0.14 2.39 -22.49
CA PRO A 235 -0.86 3.45 -22.55
C PRO A 235 -0.25 4.73 -23.12
N ARG A 236 -1.05 5.52 -23.84
CA ARG A 236 -0.66 6.83 -24.34
C ARG A 236 -1.31 7.95 -23.54
N ASP A 237 -2.47 7.68 -22.95
CA ASP A 237 -3.23 8.62 -22.15
C ASP A 237 -3.58 8.08 -20.75
N PRO A 238 -3.55 8.91 -19.68
CA PRO A 238 -3.94 8.46 -18.34
C PRO A 238 -5.39 7.96 -18.23
N GLY A 239 -6.30 8.33 -19.14
CA GLY A 239 -7.65 7.79 -19.20
C GLY A 239 -7.70 6.29 -19.47
N GLU A 240 -6.68 5.72 -20.12
CA GLU A 240 -6.55 4.27 -20.36
C GLU A 240 -6.27 3.47 -19.07
N PHE A 241 -6.02 4.14 -17.93
CA PHE A 241 -5.90 3.46 -16.64
C PHE A 241 -7.25 3.03 -16.06
N ALA A 242 -8.37 3.63 -16.49
CA ALA A 242 -9.68 3.38 -15.88
C ALA A 242 -10.06 1.89 -15.82
N PRO A 243 -9.88 1.08 -16.88
CA PRO A 243 -10.15 -0.36 -16.81
C PRO A 243 -9.22 -1.14 -15.87
N ALA A 244 -8.06 -0.59 -15.54
CA ALA A 244 -7.04 -1.26 -14.71
C ALA A 244 -7.09 -0.85 -13.24
N MET A 245 -7.91 0.14 -12.85
CA MET A 245 -7.89 0.73 -11.50
C MET A 245 -8.14 -0.30 -10.38
N ASP A 246 -9.15 -1.15 -10.52
CA ASP A 246 -9.44 -2.21 -9.54
C ASP A 246 -8.28 -3.20 -9.42
N LEU A 247 -7.68 -3.53 -10.57
CA LEU A 247 -6.57 -4.47 -10.64
C LEU A 247 -5.29 -3.89 -10.04
N PHE A 248 -5.07 -2.57 -10.14
CA PHE A 248 -3.94 -1.90 -9.51
C PHE A 248 -3.96 -2.02 -7.99
N ILE A 249 -5.14 -2.01 -7.35
CA ILE A 249 -5.25 -2.26 -5.90
C ILE A 249 -4.77 -3.69 -5.60
N SER A 250 -5.27 -4.68 -6.34
CA SER A 250 -4.88 -6.09 -6.16
C SER A 250 -3.39 -6.32 -6.43
N ILE A 251 -2.84 -5.74 -7.50
CA ILE A 251 -1.41 -5.80 -7.81
C ILE A 251 -0.57 -5.15 -6.70
N ASN A 252 -1.06 -4.05 -6.11
CA ASN A 252 -0.33 -3.38 -5.04
C ASN A 252 -0.15 -4.29 -3.81
N LEU A 253 -1.15 -5.11 -3.49
CA LEU A 253 -1.12 -6.09 -2.40
C LEU A 253 -0.35 -7.37 -2.78
N LEU A 254 -0.30 -7.68 -4.08
CA LEU A 254 0.29 -8.91 -4.63
C LEU A 254 1.77 -8.78 -5.00
N THR A 255 2.39 -7.60 -4.98
CA THR A 255 3.79 -7.46 -5.42
C THR A 255 4.67 -6.93 -4.31
N ASP A 256 5.74 -7.64 -3.99
CA ASP A 256 6.62 -7.27 -2.89
C ASP A 256 7.73 -6.31 -3.36
N ASP A 257 8.18 -6.44 -4.61
CA ASP A 257 9.27 -5.63 -5.16
C ASP A 257 9.03 -5.06 -6.58
N ASP A 258 9.96 -4.22 -7.02
CA ASP A 258 9.95 -3.58 -8.34
C ASP A 258 10.13 -4.59 -9.50
N ALA A 259 10.77 -5.74 -9.26
CA ALA A 259 11.04 -6.76 -10.27
C ALA A 259 9.78 -7.56 -10.59
N ASP A 260 8.93 -7.87 -9.60
CA ASP A 260 7.61 -8.45 -9.79
C ASP A 260 6.76 -7.57 -10.72
N LEU A 261 6.74 -6.25 -10.47
CA LEU A 261 5.99 -5.30 -11.29
C LEU A 261 6.47 -5.29 -12.74
N GLY A 262 7.79 -5.26 -12.96
CA GLY A 262 8.36 -5.34 -14.31
C GLY A 262 7.98 -6.65 -15.04
N ARG A 263 8.03 -7.79 -14.35
CA ARG A 263 7.63 -9.10 -14.91
C ARG A 263 6.14 -9.14 -15.25
N LEU A 264 5.27 -8.65 -14.35
CA LEU A 264 3.84 -8.54 -14.62
C LEU A 264 3.56 -7.66 -15.84
N GLY A 265 4.25 -6.53 -15.96
CA GLY A 265 4.17 -5.66 -17.14
C GLY A 265 4.49 -6.40 -18.43
N GLY A 266 5.62 -7.12 -18.46
CA GLY A 266 6.11 -7.80 -19.66
C GLY A 266 5.38 -9.09 -20.01
N ARG A 267 4.85 -9.81 -19.01
CA ARG A 267 4.19 -11.10 -19.19
C ARG A 267 2.68 -10.99 -19.18
N ALA A 268 2.11 -10.49 -18.08
CA ALA A 268 0.66 -10.44 -17.88
C ALA A 268 0.00 -9.32 -18.69
N PHE A 269 0.70 -8.20 -18.90
CA PHE A 269 0.23 -7.06 -19.69
C PHE A 269 0.90 -6.92 -21.05
N ARG A 270 1.44 -8.01 -21.60
CA ARG A 270 2.10 -8.02 -22.92
C ARG A 270 1.23 -7.42 -24.04
N ALA A 271 -0.09 -7.61 -23.97
CA ALA A 271 -1.04 -7.09 -24.96
C ALA A 271 -1.44 -5.61 -24.72
N GLY A 272 -1.03 -5.00 -23.60
CA GLY A 272 -1.45 -3.67 -23.13
C GLY A 272 -2.51 -3.74 -22.02
N LEU A 273 -2.62 -2.67 -21.22
CA LEU A 273 -3.53 -2.62 -20.07
C LEU A 273 -5.00 -2.82 -20.48
N THR A 274 -5.51 -1.98 -21.37
CA THR A 274 -6.92 -2.02 -21.82
C THR A 274 -7.29 -3.38 -22.41
N ALA A 275 -6.45 -3.93 -23.28
CA ALA A 275 -6.69 -5.21 -23.94
C ALA A 275 -6.79 -6.39 -22.94
N VAL A 276 -6.07 -6.31 -21.80
CA VAL A 276 -6.13 -7.32 -20.74
C VAL A 276 -7.29 -7.04 -19.80
N CYS A 277 -7.47 -5.80 -19.35
CA CYS A 277 -8.42 -5.45 -18.30
C CYS A 277 -9.88 -5.45 -18.75
N THR A 278 -10.18 -5.00 -19.98
CA THR A 278 -11.58 -4.92 -20.45
C THR A 278 -12.27 -6.29 -20.49
N PRO A 279 -11.68 -7.36 -21.06
CA PRO A 279 -12.30 -8.69 -21.02
C PRO A 279 -12.39 -9.26 -19.59
N LEU A 280 -11.45 -8.93 -18.71
CA LEU A 280 -11.49 -9.35 -17.32
C LEU A 280 -12.68 -8.73 -16.60
N GLN A 281 -12.90 -7.42 -16.75
CA GLN A 281 -14.06 -6.74 -16.20
C GLN A 281 -15.36 -7.33 -16.74
N ALA A 282 -15.48 -7.53 -18.05
CA ALA A 282 -16.69 -8.08 -18.66
C ALA A 282 -17.05 -9.48 -18.14
N ARG A 283 -16.05 -10.30 -17.77
CA ARG A 283 -16.26 -11.70 -17.38
C ARG A 283 -16.25 -11.95 -15.88
N PHE A 284 -15.50 -11.16 -15.12
CA PHE A 284 -15.17 -11.42 -13.71
C PHE A 284 -15.44 -10.22 -12.79
N ALA A 285 -16.06 -9.14 -13.27
CA ALA A 285 -16.44 -8.04 -12.39
C ALA A 285 -17.41 -8.52 -11.29
N PRO A 286 -17.30 -7.95 -10.07
CA PRO A 286 -16.31 -6.95 -9.66
C PRO A 286 -14.91 -7.56 -9.43
N LEU A 287 -13.87 -6.94 -10.02
CA LEU A 287 -12.53 -7.54 -10.03
C LEU A 287 -11.87 -7.59 -8.65
N GLY A 288 -12.08 -6.59 -7.79
CA GLY A 288 -11.50 -6.57 -6.44
C GLY A 288 -11.86 -7.83 -5.64
N PRO A 289 -13.16 -8.12 -5.41
CA PRO A 289 -13.61 -9.34 -4.76
C PRO A 289 -13.16 -10.62 -5.47
N ALA A 290 -13.26 -10.69 -6.80
CA ALA A 290 -12.85 -11.87 -7.54
C ALA A 290 -11.34 -12.19 -7.39
N PHE A 291 -10.50 -11.17 -7.25
CA PHE A 291 -9.07 -11.33 -6.95
C PHE A 291 -8.82 -11.75 -5.50
N ALA A 292 -9.58 -11.22 -4.55
CA ALA A 292 -9.49 -11.63 -3.15
C ALA A 292 -9.79 -13.13 -3.00
N ASP A 293 -10.85 -13.61 -3.67
CA ASP A 293 -11.23 -15.02 -3.69
C ASP A 293 -10.15 -15.93 -4.29
N CYS A 294 -9.30 -15.42 -5.20
CA CYS A 294 -8.20 -16.23 -5.75
C CYS A 294 -7.22 -16.71 -4.67
N LEU A 295 -7.10 -16.03 -3.54
CA LEU A 295 -6.18 -16.43 -2.47
C LEU A 295 -6.54 -17.80 -1.88
N ASP A 296 -7.83 -18.13 -1.75
CA ASP A 296 -8.28 -19.42 -1.19
C ASP A 296 -7.95 -20.58 -2.13
N PHE A 297 -8.23 -20.38 -3.42
CA PHE A 297 -7.82 -21.30 -4.47
C PHE A 297 -6.30 -21.49 -4.50
N VAL A 298 -5.54 -20.40 -4.44
CA VAL A 298 -4.08 -20.43 -4.49
C VAL A 298 -3.49 -21.14 -3.27
N ARG A 299 -4.07 -20.97 -2.08
CA ARG A 299 -3.66 -21.72 -0.87
C ARG A 299 -3.85 -23.22 -1.07
N ALA A 300 -5.01 -23.63 -1.58
CA ALA A 300 -5.26 -25.03 -1.93
C ALA A 300 -4.23 -25.54 -2.97
N ALA A 301 -3.94 -24.73 -4.00
CA ALA A 301 -2.94 -25.08 -5.00
C ALA A 301 -1.51 -25.18 -4.44
N ALA A 302 -1.14 -24.33 -3.47
CA ALA A 302 0.15 -24.39 -2.79
C ALA A 302 0.27 -25.65 -1.92
N GLU A 303 -0.79 -26.04 -1.20
CA GLU A 303 -0.82 -27.31 -0.46
C GLU A 303 -0.63 -28.51 -1.38
N ARG A 304 -1.28 -28.50 -2.56
CA ARG A 304 -1.11 -29.54 -3.58
C ARG A 304 0.29 -29.57 -4.16
N ALA A 305 0.88 -28.41 -4.45
CA ALA A 305 2.25 -28.30 -4.92
C ALA A 305 3.25 -28.87 -3.89
N ALA A 306 3.06 -28.57 -2.60
CA ALA A 306 3.91 -29.08 -1.52
C ALA A 306 3.84 -30.61 -1.38
N GLN A 307 2.66 -31.21 -1.59
CA GLN A 307 2.52 -32.67 -1.60
C GLN A 307 3.20 -33.32 -2.81
N ALA A 308 3.14 -32.70 -3.99
CA ALA A 308 3.77 -33.23 -5.19
C ALA A 308 5.31 -33.08 -5.19
N HIS A 309 5.85 -32.11 -4.43
CA HIS A 309 7.28 -31.81 -4.35
C HIS A 309 7.74 -31.57 -2.90
N PRO A 310 7.91 -32.63 -2.08
CA PRO A 310 8.27 -32.53 -0.66
C PRO A 310 9.72 -32.06 -0.35
N GLY A 311 10.42 -31.46 -1.31
CA GLY A 311 11.73 -30.82 -1.10
C GLY A 311 11.61 -29.43 -0.45
N PRO A 312 12.72 -28.72 -0.19
CA PRO A 312 12.69 -27.36 0.35
C PRO A 312 12.19 -26.34 -0.70
N CYS A 313 10.91 -26.40 -1.05
CA CYS A 313 10.24 -25.45 -1.92
C CYS A 313 9.44 -24.48 -1.05
N GLY A 314 10.06 -23.38 -0.64
CA GLY A 314 9.42 -22.26 0.08
C GLY A 314 8.45 -21.45 -0.79
N LEU A 315 7.61 -22.11 -1.60
CA LEU A 315 6.66 -21.44 -2.48
C LEU A 315 5.47 -20.92 -1.66
N THR A 316 5.50 -19.64 -1.33
CA THR A 316 4.38 -18.98 -0.66
C THR A 316 3.16 -18.94 -1.60
N PRO A 317 1.91 -18.93 -1.06
CA PRO A 317 0.71 -18.73 -1.86
C PRO A 317 0.83 -17.51 -2.78
N HIS A 318 1.36 -16.41 -2.26
CA HIS A 318 1.54 -15.17 -3.01
C HIS A 318 2.50 -15.33 -4.19
N ARG A 319 3.66 -15.99 -4.01
CA ARG A 319 4.58 -16.29 -5.12
C ARG A 319 3.96 -17.22 -6.15
N LEU A 320 3.18 -18.22 -5.73
CA LEU A 320 2.44 -19.10 -6.64
C LEU A 320 1.40 -18.31 -7.45
N GLN A 321 0.68 -17.38 -6.81
CA GLN A 321 -0.30 -16.53 -7.46
C GLN A 321 0.34 -15.64 -8.54
N LEU A 322 1.45 -14.98 -8.22
CA LEU A 322 2.24 -14.22 -9.18
C LEU A 322 2.71 -15.08 -10.36
N ALA A 323 3.30 -16.24 -10.07
CA ALA A 323 3.78 -17.15 -11.10
C ALA A 323 2.65 -17.66 -12.01
N TRP A 324 1.46 -17.90 -11.46
CA TRP A 324 0.28 -18.26 -12.23
C TRP A 324 -0.09 -17.15 -13.21
N ILE A 325 -0.14 -15.91 -12.74
CA ILE A 325 -0.45 -14.74 -13.58
C ILE A 325 0.62 -14.52 -14.64
N GLU A 326 1.91 -14.62 -14.27
CA GLU A 326 3.04 -14.47 -15.18
C GLU A 326 3.05 -15.54 -16.28
N THR A 327 2.58 -16.75 -15.99
CA THR A 327 2.62 -17.89 -16.91
C THR A 327 1.35 -18.01 -17.76
N ARG A 328 0.20 -17.78 -17.15
CA ARG A 328 -1.13 -18.11 -17.70
C ARG A 328 -2.05 -16.89 -17.81
N GLY A 329 -1.68 -15.76 -17.23
CA GLY A 329 -2.47 -14.54 -17.19
C GLY A 329 -3.56 -14.55 -16.12
N PHE A 330 -4.07 -13.34 -15.81
CA PHE A 330 -5.12 -13.12 -14.83
C PHE A 330 -6.41 -13.91 -15.11
N ALA A 331 -6.80 -14.04 -16.38
CA ALA A 331 -8.03 -14.73 -16.76
C ALA A 331 -8.00 -16.22 -16.39
N SER A 332 -6.84 -16.87 -16.49
CA SER A 332 -6.68 -18.28 -16.09
C SER A 332 -6.80 -18.43 -14.58
N LEU A 333 -6.14 -17.57 -13.80
CA LEU A 333 -6.23 -17.60 -12.34
C LEU A 333 -7.68 -17.39 -11.86
N LEU A 334 -8.37 -16.38 -12.38
CA LEU A 334 -9.76 -16.07 -12.02
C LEU A 334 -10.71 -17.19 -12.43
N ALA A 335 -10.50 -17.79 -13.61
CA ALA A 335 -11.31 -18.93 -14.06
C ALA A 335 -11.07 -20.16 -13.18
N ALA A 336 -9.83 -20.45 -12.79
CA ALA A 336 -9.50 -21.55 -11.90
C ALA A 336 -10.10 -21.35 -10.50
N SER A 337 -9.99 -20.13 -9.95
CA SER A 337 -10.65 -19.75 -8.70
C SER A 337 -12.17 -19.94 -8.77
N ARG A 338 -12.84 -19.48 -9.84
CA ARG A 338 -14.30 -19.67 -10.01
C ARG A 338 -14.71 -21.13 -10.11
N ARG A 339 -13.95 -21.97 -10.84
CA ARG A 339 -14.21 -23.41 -10.90
C ARG A 339 -14.05 -24.06 -9.53
N TRP A 340 -13.01 -23.67 -8.80
CA TRP A 340 -12.73 -24.20 -7.47
C TRP A 340 -13.83 -23.82 -6.47
N HIS A 341 -14.33 -22.59 -6.49
CA HIS A 341 -15.44 -22.17 -5.63
C HIS A 341 -16.78 -22.79 -6.00
N GLY A 342 -17.08 -22.91 -7.30
CA GLY A 342 -18.38 -23.37 -7.80
C GLY A 342 -18.51 -24.88 -8.01
N ARG A 343 -17.53 -25.69 -7.57
CA ARG A 343 -17.62 -27.15 -7.68
C ARG A 343 -18.50 -27.74 -6.58
N ASP A 344 -19.04 -28.91 -6.87
CA ASP A 344 -19.59 -29.78 -5.84
C ASP A 344 -18.43 -30.39 -5.03
N TRP A 345 -18.52 -30.28 -3.71
CA TRP A 345 -17.50 -30.76 -2.78
C TRP A 345 -17.75 -32.20 -2.32
N GLY A 346 -18.97 -32.71 -2.52
CA GLY A 346 -19.38 -34.04 -2.08
C GLY A 346 -19.34 -34.24 -0.56
N ALA A 347 -19.76 -35.43 -0.12
CA ALA A 347 -19.71 -35.83 1.28
C ALA A 347 -18.25 -35.96 1.77
N PRO A 348 -17.98 -35.67 3.07
CA PRO A 348 -16.64 -35.81 3.65
C PRO A 348 -16.15 -37.26 3.58
N ASP A 349 -14.84 -37.45 3.57
CA ASP A 349 -14.21 -38.78 3.59
C ASP A 349 -14.68 -39.51 4.87
N PRO A 350 -15.34 -40.69 4.77
CA PRO A 350 -15.98 -41.35 5.92
C PRO A 350 -15.02 -41.78 7.04
N GLY A 351 -13.70 -41.63 6.85
CA GLY A 351 -12.67 -41.96 7.83
C GLY A 351 -12.42 -40.91 8.93
N THR A 352 -12.98 -39.72 8.84
CA THR A 352 -12.82 -38.66 9.86
C THR A 352 -14.09 -38.52 10.71
N GLN A 353 -14.21 -39.34 11.76
CA GLN A 353 -15.14 -39.07 12.87
C GLN A 353 -14.59 -37.91 13.71
N ASP A 354 -14.67 -36.69 13.18
CA ASP A 354 -14.30 -35.51 13.97
C ASP A 354 -15.43 -35.19 14.97
N GLN A 355 -15.09 -35.04 16.24
CA GLN A 355 -16.02 -34.61 17.29
C GLN A 355 -16.61 -33.23 16.97
N PRO A 356 -17.91 -32.99 17.26
CA PRO A 356 -18.51 -31.66 17.17
C PRO A 356 -17.72 -30.64 17.98
N LEU A 357 -17.65 -29.41 17.47
CA LEU A 357 -17.04 -28.30 18.20
C LEU A 357 -17.99 -27.82 19.29
N ALA A 358 -17.44 -27.45 20.45
CA ALA A 358 -18.20 -26.72 21.45
C ALA A 358 -18.55 -25.33 20.89
N ALA A 359 -19.85 -25.04 20.85
CA ALA A 359 -20.37 -23.75 20.45
C ALA A 359 -19.92 -22.66 21.43
N ILE A 360 -19.46 -21.53 20.91
CA ILE A 360 -19.09 -20.37 21.73
C ILE A 360 -20.32 -19.48 21.94
N LEU A 361 -21.10 -19.26 20.87
CA LEU A 361 -22.31 -18.47 20.89
C LEU A 361 -23.55 -19.32 20.59
N GLY A 362 -23.44 -20.30 19.67
CA GLY A 362 -24.56 -21.14 19.27
C GLY A 362 -25.49 -20.41 18.30
N GLU A 363 -26.53 -19.76 18.82
CA GLU A 363 -27.48 -18.97 18.01
C GLU A 363 -27.52 -17.52 18.47
N HIS A 364 -27.74 -16.60 17.53
CA HIS A 364 -27.93 -15.17 17.78
C HIS A 364 -29.10 -14.65 16.96
N ARG A 365 -29.98 -13.83 17.56
CA ARG A 365 -31.16 -13.27 16.89
C ARG A 365 -31.34 -11.80 17.22
N GLU A 366 -31.57 -10.99 16.20
CA GLU A 366 -31.90 -9.56 16.31
C GLU A 366 -33.02 -9.20 15.31
N GLY A 367 -34.24 -9.04 15.81
CA GLY A 367 -35.41 -8.81 14.95
C GLY A 367 -35.63 -9.97 13.97
N GLU A 368 -35.60 -9.68 12.67
CA GLU A 368 -35.70 -10.67 11.58
C GLU A 368 -34.37 -11.35 11.23
N ALA A 369 -33.26 -10.94 11.85
CA ALA A 369 -31.95 -11.49 11.60
C ALA A 369 -31.66 -12.69 12.51
N HIS A 370 -31.13 -13.76 11.93
CA HIS A 370 -30.78 -14.99 12.62
C HIS A 370 -29.38 -15.45 12.19
N GLY A 371 -28.54 -15.78 13.17
CA GLY A 371 -27.22 -16.37 12.94
C GLY A 371 -27.04 -17.64 13.74
N ARG A 372 -26.55 -18.71 13.10
CA ARG A 372 -26.29 -20.00 13.75
C ARG A 372 -24.86 -20.47 13.50
N GLU A 373 -24.16 -20.80 14.58
CA GLU A 373 -22.80 -21.34 14.61
C GLU A 373 -22.80 -22.77 14.06
N LEU A 374 -21.97 -23.03 13.06
CA LEU A 374 -21.83 -24.36 12.46
C LEU A 374 -20.76 -25.15 13.21
N CYS A 375 -21.20 -26.12 14.00
CA CYS A 375 -20.33 -26.85 14.94
C CYS A 375 -19.98 -28.27 14.48
N GLU A 376 -20.47 -28.71 13.32
CA GLU A 376 -20.21 -30.04 12.77
C GLU A 376 -19.67 -29.98 11.34
N ALA A 377 -18.83 -30.95 10.95
CA ALA A 377 -18.31 -31.04 9.58
C ALA A 377 -19.45 -31.12 8.55
N ALA A 378 -20.51 -31.88 8.87
CA ALA A 378 -21.68 -32.04 8.00
C ALA A 378 -22.47 -30.73 7.81
N ASP A 379 -22.48 -29.84 8.81
CA ASP A 379 -23.10 -28.51 8.67
C ASP A 379 -22.33 -27.65 7.67
N LEU A 380 -21.00 -27.66 7.70
CA LEU A 380 -20.18 -26.90 6.76
C LEU A 380 -20.35 -27.41 5.32
N VAL A 381 -20.55 -28.72 5.14
CA VAL A 381 -20.82 -29.32 3.82
C VAL A 381 -22.16 -28.83 3.29
N ARG A 382 -23.24 -28.94 4.07
CA ARG A 382 -24.57 -28.43 3.70
C ARG A 382 -24.56 -26.93 3.42
N GLU A 383 -23.83 -26.16 4.22
CA GLU A 383 -23.68 -24.72 3.99
C GLU A 383 -22.92 -24.47 2.69
N GLY A 384 -21.83 -25.20 2.42
CA GLY A 384 -21.07 -25.10 1.18
C GLY A 384 -21.91 -25.42 -0.07
N GLU A 385 -22.75 -26.46 0.01
CA GLU A 385 -23.72 -26.82 -1.05
C GLU A 385 -24.77 -25.73 -1.26
N THR A 386 -25.39 -25.25 -0.17
CA THR A 386 -26.45 -24.22 -0.20
C THR A 386 -25.92 -22.89 -0.74
N MET A 387 -24.71 -22.52 -0.32
CA MET A 387 -24.09 -21.24 -0.64
C MET A 387 -23.25 -21.30 -1.91
N HIS A 388 -23.06 -22.49 -2.49
CA HIS A 388 -22.20 -22.72 -3.65
C HIS A 388 -20.80 -22.08 -3.48
N HIS A 389 -20.18 -22.29 -2.32
CA HIS A 389 -18.84 -21.78 -2.00
C HIS A 389 -18.04 -22.74 -1.11
N CYS A 390 -16.75 -22.44 -0.90
CA CYS A 390 -15.74 -23.36 -0.41
C CYS A 390 -15.77 -23.71 1.10
N VAL A 391 -16.72 -23.20 1.89
CA VAL A 391 -16.73 -23.37 3.36
C VAL A 391 -16.72 -24.84 3.82
N ALA A 392 -17.19 -25.76 2.99
CA ALA A 392 -17.11 -27.21 3.23
C ALA A 392 -15.67 -27.69 3.53
N GLN A 393 -14.65 -26.96 3.06
CA GLN A 393 -13.22 -27.27 3.27
C GLN A 393 -12.64 -26.66 4.55
N TYR A 394 -13.42 -25.91 5.33
CA TYR A 394 -12.89 -25.11 6.45
C TYR A 394 -12.95 -25.85 7.79
N TRP A 395 -13.43 -27.09 7.81
CA TRP A 395 -13.55 -27.86 9.04
C TRP A 395 -12.22 -28.01 9.80
N ALA A 396 -11.13 -28.29 9.10
CA ALA A 396 -9.80 -28.35 9.70
C ALA A 396 -9.38 -26.99 10.29
N GLU A 397 -9.77 -25.86 9.68
CA GLU A 397 -9.51 -24.54 10.25
C GLU A 397 -10.33 -24.29 11.52
N CYS A 398 -11.60 -24.70 11.52
CA CYS A 398 -12.45 -24.60 12.71
C CYS A 398 -11.88 -25.42 13.87
N ARG A 399 -11.44 -26.65 13.59
CA ARG A 399 -10.86 -27.58 14.57
C ARG A 399 -9.47 -27.17 15.05
N ASP A 400 -8.58 -26.79 14.14
CA ASP A 400 -7.14 -26.65 14.42
C ASP A 400 -6.71 -25.20 14.64
N ARG A 401 -7.54 -24.22 14.23
CA ARG A 401 -7.27 -22.79 14.39
C ARG A 401 -8.35 -22.06 15.19
N GLY A 402 -9.42 -22.75 15.57
CA GLY A 402 -10.52 -22.16 16.33
C GLY A 402 -11.40 -21.22 15.52
N THR A 403 -11.29 -21.23 14.19
CA THR A 403 -12.21 -20.48 13.32
C THR A 403 -13.66 -20.86 13.66
N ARG A 404 -14.58 -19.89 13.61
CA ARG A 404 -16.01 -20.11 13.76
C ARG A 404 -16.73 -19.65 12.50
N ILE A 405 -17.63 -20.50 12.02
CA ILE A 405 -18.45 -20.25 10.85
C ILE A 405 -19.89 -20.11 11.30
N PHE A 406 -20.57 -19.08 10.80
CA PHE A 406 -22.00 -18.89 11.04
C PHE A 406 -22.72 -18.86 9.71
N THR A 407 -23.88 -19.52 9.66
CA THR A 407 -24.89 -19.22 8.66
C THR A 407 -25.76 -18.06 9.17
N LEU A 408 -25.99 -17.06 8.32
CA LEU A 408 -26.75 -15.85 8.62
C LEU A 408 -27.93 -15.72 7.67
N GLU A 409 -29.10 -15.39 8.20
CA GLU A 409 -30.33 -15.19 7.46
C GLU A 409 -31.00 -13.89 7.92
N MET A 410 -31.49 -13.09 6.98
CA MET A 410 -32.27 -11.87 7.26
C MET A 410 -33.30 -11.68 6.15
N GLY A 411 -34.57 -11.95 6.45
CA GLY A 411 -35.63 -12.00 5.44
C GLY A 411 -35.33 -13.09 4.39
N ALA A 412 -35.18 -12.69 3.12
CA ALA A 412 -34.80 -13.58 2.02
C ALA A 412 -33.29 -13.63 1.75
N GLU A 413 -32.49 -12.80 2.42
CA GLU A 413 -31.04 -12.76 2.25
C GLU A 413 -30.35 -13.80 3.14
N ARG A 414 -29.35 -14.49 2.59
CA ARG A 414 -28.51 -15.45 3.31
C ARG A 414 -27.03 -15.16 3.08
N ALA A 415 -26.21 -15.33 4.10
CA ALA A 415 -24.75 -15.26 4.01
C ALA A 415 -24.07 -16.20 4.99
N THR A 416 -22.82 -16.54 4.71
CA THR A 416 -21.93 -17.25 5.62
C THR A 416 -20.88 -16.29 6.14
N ALA A 417 -20.70 -16.25 7.46
CA ALA A 417 -19.70 -15.43 8.14
C ALA A 417 -18.57 -16.31 8.72
N GLU A 418 -17.32 -15.92 8.46
CA GLU A 418 -16.13 -16.53 9.04
C GLU A 418 -15.54 -15.59 10.11
N TYR A 419 -15.35 -16.12 11.32
CA TYR A 419 -14.68 -15.45 12.42
C TYR A 419 -13.39 -16.18 12.76
N ARG A 420 -12.25 -15.51 12.59
CA ARG A 420 -10.94 -16.08 12.91
C ARG A 420 -10.61 -15.84 14.38
N PHE A 421 -10.12 -16.86 15.07
CA PHE A 421 -9.64 -16.75 16.45
C PHE A 421 -8.16 -16.40 16.50
N ALA A 422 -7.81 -15.33 17.20
CA ALA A 422 -6.44 -14.94 17.51
C ALA A 422 -6.04 -15.53 18.86
N LEU A 423 -5.14 -16.53 18.84
CA LEU A 423 -4.73 -17.24 20.06
C LEU A 423 -4.01 -16.33 21.07
N SER A 424 -3.25 -15.33 20.58
CA SER A 424 -2.51 -14.39 21.43
C SER A 424 -3.42 -13.50 22.28
N GLU A 425 -4.51 -13.03 21.67
CA GLU A 425 -5.46 -12.12 22.32
C GLU A 425 -6.65 -12.87 22.92
N ALA A 426 -6.83 -14.15 22.57
CA ALA A 426 -8.04 -14.92 22.79
C ALA A 426 -9.30 -14.17 22.31
N ARG A 427 -9.23 -13.55 21.12
CA ARG A 427 -10.33 -12.77 20.52
C ARG A 427 -10.66 -13.25 19.11
N PHE A 428 -11.90 -13.03 18.72
CA PHE A 428 -12.36 -13.22 17.35
C PHE A 428 -12.25 -11.92 16.55
N SER A 429 -12.03 -12.07 15.24
CA SER A 429 -12.19 -11.01 14.24
C SER A 429 -13.05 -11.53 13.09
N LEU A 430 -13.95 -10.70 12.55
CA LEU A 430 -14.68 -11.03 11.33
C LEU A 430 -13.69 -11.05 10.16
N SER A 431 -13.47 -12.25 9.61
CA SER A 431 -12.55 -12.53 8.52
C SER A 431 -13.24 -12.34 7.17
N GLN A 432 -14.45 -12.88 7.03
CA GLN A 432 -15.19 -12.88 5.77
C GLN A 432 -16.71 -12.92 6.01
N LEU A 433 -17.46 -12.32 5.09
CA LEU A 433 -18.92 -12.42 4.99
C LEU A 433 -19.33 -12.48 3.52
N ARG A 434 -19.98 -13.57 3.11
CA ARG A 434 -20.32 -13.84 1.71
C ARG A 434 -21.70 -14.49 1.56
N GLY A 435 -22.48 -14.00 0.60
CA GLY A 435 -23.71 -14.63 0.15
C GLY A 435 -23.45 -15.79 -0.81
N PRO A 436 -24.51 -16.41 -1.38
CA PRO A 436 -24.39 -17.50 -2.33
C PRO A 436 -23.52 -17.11 -3.53
N HIS A 437 -22.65 -18.01 -4.00
CA HIS A 437 -21.66 -17.72 -5.06
C HIS A 437 -20.70 -16.57 -4.73
N ASN A 438 -20.38 -16.37 -3.46
CA ASN A 438 -19.52 -15.29 -2.96
C ASN A 438 -20.02 -13.86 -3.26
N VAL A 439 -21.33 -13.67 -3.46
CA VAL A 439 -21.88 -12.30 -3.61
C VAL A 439 -21.68 -11.48 -2.34
N GLU A 440 -21.53 -10.17 -2.49
CA GLU A 440 -21.43 -9.27 -1.34
C GLU A 440 -22.74 -9.24 -0.55
N ALA A 441 -22.62 -9.29 0.78
CA ALA A 441 -23.74 -9.15 1.69
C ALA A 441 -24.20 -7.69 1.81
N SER A 442 -25.49 -7.49 2.07
CA SER A 442 -26.08 -6.17 2.27
C SER A 442 -25.53 -5.47 3.51
N ARG A 443 -25.64 -4.13 3.55
CA ARG A 443 -25.21 -3.34 4.71
C ARG A 443 -25.90 -3.77 6.02
N PRO A 444 -27.21 -4.07 6.07
CA PRO A 444 -27.85 -4.64 7.25
C PRO A 444 -27.22 -5.94 7.72
N LEU A 445 -26.97 -6.89 6.80
CA LEU A 445 -26.39 -8.19 7.16
C LEU A 445 -24.92 -8.05 7.62
N VAL A 446 -24.17 -7.10 7.04
CA VAL A 446 -22.83 -6.72 7.52
C VAL A 446 -22.88 -6.17 8.95
N ALA A 447 -23.88 -5.35 9.28
CA ALA A 447 -24.05 -4.83 10.64
C ALA A 447 -24.37 -5.97 11.63
N PHE A 448 -25.24 -6.90 11.23
CA PHE A 448 -25.59 -8.07 12.04
C PHE A 448 -24.39 -9.00 12.27
N ALA A 449 -23.57 -9.26 11.25
CA ALA A 449 -22.32 -10.02 11.41
C ALA A 449 -21.35 -9.34 12.40
N ARG A 450 -21.32 -8.00 12.44
CA ARG A 450 -20.53 -7.25 13.43
C ARG A 450 -21.13 -7.33 14.83
N ALA A 451 -22.44 -7.44 14.97
CA ALA A 451 -23.09 -7.68 16.25
C ALA A 451 -22.72 -9.06 16.81
N ILE A 452 -22.77 -10.11 15.97
CA ILE A 452 -22.28 -11.45 16.34
C ILE A 452 -20.80 -11.40 16.75
N LEU A 453 -19.95 -10.66 16.04
CA LEU A 453 -18.54 -10.47 16.43
C LEU A 453 -18.40 -9.83 17.82
N ALA A 454 -19.26 -8.86 18.14
CA ALA A 454 -19.26 -8.21 19.45
C ALA A 454 -19.66 -9.21 20.55
N GLU A 455 -20.70 -10.02 20.31
CA GLU A 455 -21.15 -11.06 21.24
C GLU A 455 -20.13 -12.18 21.44
N LEU A 456 -19.51 -12.67 20.36
CA LEU A 456 -18.40 -13.62 20.42
C LEU A 456 -17.25 -13.11 21.30
N ASN A 457 -17.04 -11.80 21.35
CA ASN A 457 -16.00 -11.15 22.13
C ASN A 457 -16.48 -10.53 23.44
N ALA A 458 -17.75 -10.71 23.81
CA ALA A 458 -18.32 -10.14 25.02
C ALA A 458 -17.62 -10.69 26.27
N LEU A 459 -17.59 -9.89 27.34
CA LEU A 459 -16.93 -10.29 28.59
C LEU A 459 -17.48 -11.60 29.15
N GLY A 460 -18.78 -11.83 29.00
CA GLY A 460 -19.45 -13.08 29.41
C GLY A 460 -18.98 -14.34 28.66
N ARG A 461 -18.30 -14.20 27.52
CA ARG A 461 -17.74 -15.32 26.74
C ARG A 461 -16.25 -15.54 26.94
N THR A 462 -15.64 -14.82 27.90
CA THR A 462 -14.22 -15.00 28.25
C THR A 462 -13.88 -16.43 28.65
N PRO A 463 -14.67 -17.15 29.47
CA PRO A 463 -14.37 -18.55 29.81
C PRO A 463 -14.32 -19.46 28.57
N ALA A 464 -15.33 -19.39 27.69
CA ALA A 464 -15.39 -20.21 26.48
C ALA A 464 -14.22 -19.93 25.52
N ARG A 465 -13.80 -18.66 25.39
CA ARG A 465 -12.61 -18.29 24.59
C ARG A 465 -11.31 -18.78 25.23
N ALA A 466 -11.20 -18.75 26.55
CA ALA A 466 -10.03 -19.27 27.27
C ALA A 466 -9.92 -20.79 27.12
N GLU A 467 -11.04 -21.52 27.24
CA GLU A 467 -11.09 -22.96 26.99
C GLU A 467 -10.69 -23.32 25.56
N LEU A 468 -11.22 -22.58 24.57
CA LEU A 468 -10.80 -22.73 23.17
C LEU A 468 -9.29 -22.51 23.01
N ALA A 469 -8.73 -21.46 23.61
CA ALA A 469 -7.30 -21.17 23.55
C ALA A 469 -6.46 -22.30 24.15
N LEU A 470 -6.86 -22.82 25.32
CA LEU A 470 -6.19 -23.95 25.97
C LEU A 470 -6.24 -25.22 25.10
N ALA A 471 -7.41 -25.54 24.54
CA ALA A 471 -7.58 -26.71 23.67
C ALA A 471 -6.69 -26.62 22.41
N LEU A 472 -6.61 -25.44 21.78
CA LEU A 472 -5.73 -25.22 20.63
C LEU A 472 -4.25 -25.28 21.00
N GLY A 473 -3.88 -24.76 22.19
CA GLY A 473 -2.52 -24.85 22.73
C GLY A 473 -2.08 -26.30 22.94
N ALA A 474 -2.93 -27.13 23.55
CA ALA A 474 -2.66 -28.54 23.78
C ALA A 474 -2.48 -29.33 22.46
N ARG A 475 -3.35 -29.09 21.46
CA ARG A 475 -3.26 -29.75 20.14
C ARG A 475 -1.99 -29.40 19.36
N ARG A 476 -1.43 -28.21 19.53
CA ARG A 476 -0.16 -27.82 18.89
C ARG A 476 1.05 -28.60 19.38
N VAL A 477 1.01 -29.10 20.62
CA VAL A 477 2.09 -29.90 21.21
C VAL A 477 2.07 -31.34 20.66
N ASP A 478 0.88 -31.85 20.34
CA ASP A 478 0.66 -33.24 19.89
C ASP A 478 0.88 -33.43 18.38
N GLN A 479 0.67 -32.38 17.56
CA GLN A 479 0.87 -32.42 16.10
C GLN A 479 2.34 -32.24 15.68
N GLY A 480 3.23 -33.11 16.14
CA GLY A 480 4.52 -33.31 15.48
C GLY A 480 4.32 -33.80 14.03
N SER A 481 4.60 -32.94 13.05
CA SER A 481 4.89 -33.26 11.63
C SER A 481 4.07 -34.39 10.96
N GLY A 482 2.75 -34.44 11.16
CA GLY A 482 1.86 -35.28 10.35
C GLY A 482 1.50 -34.60 9.01
N PRO A 483 1.38 -35.34 7.89
CA PRO A 483 1.02 -34.75 6.60
C PRO A 483 -0.43 -34.23 6.63
N ARG A 484 -0.60 -32.92 6.47
CA ARG A 484 -1.94 -32.32 6.27
C ARG A 484 -2.52 -32.80 4.94
N GLN A 485 -3.79 -33.21 4.94
CA GLN A 485 -4.51 -33.56 3.72
C GLN A 485 -4.77 -32.28 2.90
N ALA A 486 -4.08 -32.11 1.78
CA ALA A 486 -4.26 -30.96 0.90
C ALA A 486 -5.66 -30.97 0.27
N ARG A 487 -6.22 -29.78 0.14
CA ARG A 487 -7.51 -29.56 -0.53
C ARG A 487 -7.43 -30.03 -1.99
N ARG A 488 -8.42 -30.80 -2.43
CA ARG A 488 -8.48 -31.33 -3.81
C ARG A 488 -8.61 -30.18 -4.82
N LEU A 489 -8.07 -30.34 -6.02
CA LEU A 489 -8.31 -29.47 -7.19
C LEU A 489 -9.03 -30.25 -8.30
N ASP A 490 -9.74 -29.56 -9.20
CA ASP A 490 -10.30 -30.22 -10.39
C ASP A 490 -9.20 -30.58 -11.41
N PRO A 491 -9.42 -31.56 -12.30
CA PRO A 491 -8.39 -32.01 -13.25
C PRO A 491 -7.83 -30.92 -14.18
N ALA A 492 -8.62 -29.89 -14.50
CA ALA A 492 -8.10 -28.78 -15.30
C ALA A 492 -7.17 -27.90 -14.47
N SER A 493 -7.56 -27.57 -13.24
CA SER A 493 -6.71 -26.81 -12.30
C SER A 493 -5.43 -27.55 -11.91
N GLU A 494 -5.45 -28.89 -11.78
CA GLU A 494 -4.25 -29.71 -11.58
C GLU A 494 -3.26 -29.58 -12.77
N ARG A 495 -3.76 -29.64 -14.01
CA ARG A 495 -2.92 -29.45 -15.21
C ARG A 495 -2.37 -28.03 -15.31
N GLU A 496 -3.18 -27.03 -14.98
CA GLU A 496 -2.75 -25.64 -14.96
C GLU A 496 -1.67 -25.40 -13.90
N LEU A 497 -1.86 -25.95 -12.69
CA LEU A 497 -0.87 -25.90 -11.62
C LEU A 497 0.44 -26.57 -12.05
N ALA A 498 0.39 -27.75 -12.65
CA ALA A 498 1.58 -28.43 -13.16
C ALA A 498 2.34 -27.59 -14.21
N ALA A 499 1.63 -26.89 -15.10
CA ALA A 499 2.25 -26.00 -16.07
C ALA A 499 2.93 -24.78 -15.41
N VAL A 500 2.31 -24.21 -14.36
CA VAL A 500 2.89 -23.11 -13.57
C VAL A 500 4.14 -23.60 -12.83
N LEU A 501 4.07 -24.75 -12.16
CA LEU A 501 5.20 -25.36 -11.46
C LEU A 501 6.35 -25.72 -12.41
N ALA A 502 6.05 -26.14 -13.65
CA ALA A 502 7.07 -26.42 -14.66
C ALA A 502 7.84 -25.17 -15.11
N GLN A 503 7.20 -24.00 -15.12
CA GLN A 503 7.86 -22.72 -15.37
C GLN A 503 8.62 -22.19 -14.15
N LEU A 504 8.20 -22.60 -12.95
CA LEU A 504 8.89 -22.39 -11.69
C LEU A 504 10.05 -23.36 -11.45
N ARG A 505 10.37 -24.27 -12.40
CA ARG A 505 11.54 -25.17 -12.33
C ARG A 505 12.73 -24.42 -11.76
N PRO A 506 13.45 -25.00 -10.78
CA PRO A 506 14.29 -24.26 -9.87
C PRO A 506 15.34 -23.50 -10.66
N SER A 507 15.09 -22.22 -10.89
CA SER A 507 16.19 -21.29 -10.98
C SER A 507 16.88 -21.40 -9.63
N VAL A 508 18.18 -21.69 -9.63
CA VAL A 508 19.07 -21.69 -8.45
C VAL A 508 19.26 -20.25 -7.93
N VAL A 509 18.21 -19.42 -7.98
CA VAL A 509 18.15 -18.02 -7.61
C VAL A 509 16.66 -17.76 -7.32
N ASP A 510 16.19 -17.46 -6.12
CA ASP A 510 16.82 -16.71 -5.04
C ASP A 510 17.31 -17.58 -3.89
N GLY A 511 18.53 -17.30 -3.43
CA GLY A 511 19.10 -17.91 -2.24
C GLY A 511 18.35 -17.62 -0.93
N GLU A 512 17.07 -17.22 -0.92
CA GLU A 512 16.31 -17.02 0.32
C GLU A 512 16.19 -18.33 1.10
N LEU A 513 16.92 -18.41 2.22
CA LEU A 513 17.01 -19.57 3.09
C LEU A 513 15.93 -19.58 4.17
N LEU A 514 15.48 -18.39 4.59
CA LEU A 514 14.55 -18.24 5.70
C LEU A 514 13.81 -16.91 5.60
N ARG A 515 12.53 -16.90 5.97
CA ARG A 515 11.75 -15.68 6.22
C ARG A 515 10.92 -15.87 7.48
N GLU A 516 11.10 -15.00 8.46
CA GLU A 516 10.52 -15.14 9.79
C GLU A 516 10.40 -13.81 10.52
N PHE A 517 9.71 -13.81 11.65
CA PHE A 517 9.74 -12.69 12.59
C PHE A 517 10.96 -12.74 13.52
N VAL A 518 11.49 -11.56 13.87
CA VAL A 518 12.63 -11.43 14.80
C VAL A 518 12.21 -11.92 16.19
N ALA A 519 12.92 -12.93 16.71
CA ALA A 519 12.68 -13.44 18.06
C ALA A 519 13.34 -12.56 19.12
N GLY A 520 12.66 -12.39 20.26
CA GLY A 520 13.17 -11.61 21.40
C GLY A 520 13.24 -10.10 21.14
N TYR A 521 12.58 -9.61 20.09
CA TYR A 521 12.62 -8.21 19.65
C TYR A 521 12.33 -7.20 20.78
N GLN A 522 11.40 -7.52 21.67
CA GLN A 522 11.01 -6.70 22.82
C GLN A 522 12.07 -6.60 23.94
N PHE A 523 13.06 -7.49 23.96
CA PHE A 523 14.09 -7.57 25.00
C PHE A 523 15.43 -6.96 24.57
N HIS A 524 15.48 -6.37 23.37
CA HIS A 524 16.68 -5.80 22.77
C HIS A 524 16.43 -4.38 22.26
N ALA A 525 17.44 -3.75 21.64
CA ALA A 525 17.37 -2.36 21.17
C ALA A 525 16.35 -2.13 20.05
N GLY A 526 15.67 -3.19 19.58
CA GLY A 526 14.72 -3.17 18.48
C GLY A 526 13.64 -2.08 18.60
N THR A 527 12.93 -2.05 19.73
CA THR A 527 11.83 -1.09 19.96
C THR A 527 12.27 0.37 19.99
N GLN A 528 13.53 0.67 20.34
CA GLN A 528 14.08 2.03 20.36
C GLN A 528 14.55 2.50 18.99
N LEU A 529 15.01 1.56 18.16
CA LEU A 529 15.55 1.82 16.83
C LEU A 529 14.47 1.76 15.73
N GLU A 530 13.31 1.19 16.04
CA GLU A 530 12.13 1.00 15.17
C GLU A 530 11.77 2.21 14.28
N PRO A 531 11.70 3.47 14.79
CA PRO A 531 11.31 4.63 13.97
C PRO A 531 12.31 4.99 12.86
N ARG A 532 13.50 4.37 12.89
CA ARG A 532 14.60 4.63 11.96
C ARG A 532 14.80 3.49 10.95
N MET A 533 14.08 2.37 11.12
CA MET A 533 14.16 1.22 10.23
C MET A 533 13.18 1.33 9.07
N GLY A 534 13.56 0.78 7.92
CA GLY A 534 12.71 0.64 6.74
C GLY A 534 12.68 -0.79 6.24
N VAL A 535 11.56 -1.18 5.61
CA VAL A 535 11.53 -2.41 4.80
C VAL A 535 12.58 -2.31 3.69
N GLY A 536 13.38 -3.36 3.54
CA GLY A 536 14.54 -3.43 2.65
C GLY A 536 15.87 -3.16 3.35
N ASP A 537 15.87 -2.69 4.60
CA ASP A 537 17.11 -2.44 5.33
C ASP A 537 17.94 -3.71 5.52
N ARG A 538 19.25 -3.58 5.38
CA ARG A 538 20.19 -4.69 5.53
C ARG A 538 20.35 -5.06 7.00
N LEU A 539 20.38 -6.36 7.26
CA LEU A 539 20.60 -6.95 8.58
C LEU A 539 21.89 -7.77 8.57
N GLU A 540 22.61 -7.69 9.67
CA GLU A 540 23.79 -8.52 9.95
C GLU A 540 23.37 -9.75 10.74
N LEU A 541 23.90 -10.91 10.33
CA LEU A 541 23.67 -12.20 10.98
C LEU A 541 24.97 -12.61 11.66
N VAL A 542 24.97 -12.70 12.99
CA VAL A 542 26.16 -13.00 13.78
C VAL A 542 25.97 -14.28 14.56
N ARG A 543 26.87 -15.25 14.40
CA ARG A 543 26.87 -16.48 15.20
C ARG A 543 27.28 -16.19 16.64
N GLU A 544 26.54 -16.77 17.59
CA GLU A 544 26.86 -16.75 19.02
C GLU A 544 26.86 -18.19 19.57
N PRO A 545 27.91 -19.00 19.27
CA PRO A 545 27.97 -20.40 19.69
C PRO A 545 28.05 -20.58 21.21
N ASP A 546 28.56 -19.58 21.93
CA ASP A 546 28.71 -19.57 23.39
C ASP A 546 27.48 -18.99 24.12
N ASN A 547 26.37 -18.75 23.41
CA ASN A 547 25.16 -18.25 24.03
C ASN A 547 24.65 -19.28 25.08
N PRO A 548 24.43 -18.87 26.35
CA PRO A 548 24.14 -19.80 27.45
C PRO A 548 22.77 -20.49 27.32
N HIS A 549 21.87 -19.96 26.48
CA HIS A 549 20.52 -20.48 26.30
C HIS A 549 20.37 -21.34 25.03
N ASP A 550 21.17 -21.06 24.00
CA ASP A 550 21.10 -21.76 22.71
C ASP A 550 22.42 -21.69 21.93
N ARG A 551 23.14 -22.82 21.81
CA ARG A 551 24.40 -22.93 21.04
C ARG A 551 24.24 -22.68 19.53
N GLN A 552 23.01 -22.75 19.01
CA GLN A 552 22.69 -22.46 17.62
C GLN A 552 22.25 -21.00 17.41
N ALA A 553 22.40 -20.14 18.41
CA ALA A 553 22.00 -18.75 18.33
C ALA A 553 22.66 -18.00 17.16
N VAL A 554 21.82 -17.27 16.43
CA VAL A 554 22.20 -16.33 15.39
C VAL A 554 21.54 -14.99 15.73
N ALA A 555 22.36 -14.03 16.16
CA ALA A 555 21.92 -12.68 16.47
C ALA A 555 21.65 -11.91 15.18
N ILE A 556 20.56 -11.14 15.17
CA ILE A 556 20.17 -10.23 14.10
C ILE A 556 20.51 -8.81 14.57
N ARG A 557 21.33 -8.10 13.79
CA ARG A 557 21.75 -6.72 14.08
C ARG A 557 21.37 -5.76 12.95
N TRP A 558 21.04 -4.53 13.31
CA TRP A 558 20.77 -3.43 12.38
C TRP A 558 21.58 -2.20 12.81
N GLY A 559 22.35 -1.61 11.89
CA GLY A 559 23.23 -0.48 12.20
C GLY A 559 24.28 -0.78 13.28
N GLY A 560 24.72 -2.04 13.38
CA GLY A 560 25.63 -2.52 14.43
C GLY A 560 24.95 -2.86 15.76
N GLU A 561 23.68 -2.56 15.96
CA GLU A 561 22.96 -2.83 17.22
C GLU A 561 22.13 -4.11 17.14
N ARG A 562 22.07 -4.87 18.24
CA ARG A 562 21.30 -6.14 18.28
C ARG A 562 19.81 -5.84 18.43
N ILE A 563 19.02 -6.34 17.50
CA ILE A 563 17.57 -6.15 17.48
C ILE A 563 16.82 -7.44 17.85
N GLY A 564 17.47 -8.59 17.79
CA GLY A 564 16.92 -9.88 18.25
C GLY A 564 17.68 -11.08 17.69
N TYR A 565 16.99 -12.20 17.52
CA TYR A 565 17.58 -13.46 17.04
C TYR A 565 16.73 -14.12 15.95
N VAL A 566 17.38 -15.00 15.18
CA VAL A 566 16.68 -16.01 14.38
C VAL A 566 15.96 -16.96 15.34
N PRO A 567 14.65 -17.27 15.15
CA PRO A 567 13.91 -18.10 16.08
C PRO A 567 14.54 -19.50 16.26
N ARG A 568 14.62 -19.97 17.50
CA ARG A 568 15.23 -21.27 17.86
C ARG A 568 14.71 -22.47 17.07
N ARG A 569 13.44 -22.45 16.66
CA ARG A 569 12.84 -23.54 15.86
C ARG A 569 13.41 -23.68 14.44
N VAL A 570 14.11 -22.67 13.93
CA VAL A 570 14.58 -22.60 12.53
C VAL A 570 16.02 -22.12 12.40
N ASN A 571 16.73 -21.87 13.51
CA ASN A 571 18.09 -21.33 13.47
C ASN A 571 19.17 -22.37 13.12
N ALA A 572 18.89 -23.67 13.29
CA ALA A 572 19.86 -24.75 13.10
C ALA A 572 20.55 -24.74 11.72
N ASP A 573 19.78 -24.57 10.64
CA ASP A 573 20.33 -24.57 9.28
C ASP A 573 21.18 -23.31 9.01
N ILE A 574 20.71 -22.16 9.47
CA ILE A 574 21.41 -20.88 9.35
C ILE A 574 22.71 -20.91 10.15
N ALA A 575 22.67 -21.47 11.36
CA ALA A 575 23.84 -21.60 12.23
C ALA A 575 24.94 -22.44 11.56
N ARG A 576 24.56 -23.62 11.06
CA ARG A 576 25.45 -24.53 10.35
C ARG A 576 26.08 -23.90 9.10
N ARG A 577 25.32 -23.10 8.35
CA ARG A 577 25.81 -22.42 7.14
C ARG A 577 26.82 -21.32 7.47
N LEU A 578 26.53 -20.51 8.47
CA LEU A 578 27.48 -19.50 8.94
C LEU A 578 28.76 -20.15 9.51
N ASP A 579 28.65 -21.26 10.23
CA ASP A 579 29.81 -22.03 10.73
C ASP A 579 30.63 -22.65 9.58
N ALA A 580 29.97 -23.02 8.48
CA ALA A 580 30.62 -23.51 7.26
C ALA A 580 31.22 -22.38 6.39
N GLY A 581 31.04 -21.12 6.78
CA GLY A 581 31.57 -19.95 6.06
C GLY A 581 30.69 -19.46 4.91
N ASP A 582 29.43 -19.91 4.79
CA ASP A 582 28.50 -19.38 3.78
C ASP A 582 28.29 -17.88 4.00
N ARG A 583 28.32 -17.10 2.91
CA ARG A 583 27.96 -15.68 2.95
C ARG A 583 26.45 -15.53 2.91
N LEU A 584 25.87 -15.12 4.04
CA LEU A 584 24.44 -14.86 4.16
C LEU A 584 24.16 -13.35 4.30
N SER A 585 23.05 -12.89 3.74
CA SER A 585 22.56 -11.51 3.88
C SER A 585 21.15 -11.52 4.46
N GLY A 586 20.94 -10.80 5.55
CA GLY A 586 19.60 -10.53 6.08
C GLY A 586 19.04 -9.23 5.53
N HIS A 587 17.73 -9.14 5.36
CA HIS A 587 17.04 -7.88 5.10
C HIS A 587 15.68 -7.87 5.79
N LEU A 588 15.23 -6.68 6.16
CA LEU A 588 13.94 -6.45 6.79
C LEU A 588 12.84 -6.51 5.72
N THR A 589 11.85 -7.38 5.89
CA THR A 589 10.80 -7.62 4.88
C THR A 589 9.46 -7.03 5.26
N ARG A 590 9.21 -6.85 6.55
CA ARG A 590 8.02 -6.16 7.06
C ARG A 590 8.32 -5.49 8.39
N LEU A 591 7.82 -4.28 8.56
CA LEU A 591 7.71 -3.59 9.85
C LEU A 591 6.25 -3.19 10.04
N ASP A 592 5.62 -3.65 11.11
CA ASP A 592 4.25 -3.32 11.46
C ASP A 592 4.17 -2.87 12.92
N GLU A 593 4.30 -1.56 13.14
CA GLU A 593 4.32 -0.93 14.46
C GLU A 593 3.04 -1.22 15.28
N ARG A 594 1.95 -1.60 14.61
CA ARG A 594 0.66 -1.92 15.23
C ARG A 594 0.50 -3.41 15.53
N ALA A 595 1.38 -4.25 15.00
CA ALA A 595 1.40 -5.68 15.32
C ALA A 595 2.01 -5.92 16.70
N ASP A 596 1.65 -7.07 17.25
CA ASP A 596 2.26 -7.60 18.48
C ASP A 596 3.78 -7.69 18.33
N THR A 597 4.50 -7.52 19.44
CA THR A 597 5.97 -7.39 19.45
C THR A 597 6.71 -8.56 18.79
N TRP A 598 6.15 -9.77 18.80
CA TRP A 598 6.71 -10.97 18.15
C TRP A 598 6.32 -11.13 16.67
N GLN A 599 5.47 -10.24 16.13
CA GLN A 599 5.12 -10.14 14.70
C GLN A 599 5.48 -8.77 14.10
N ARG A 600 6.13 -7.93 14.90
CA ARG A 600 6.38 -6.52 14.59
C ARG A 600 7.44 -6.34 13.50
N LEU A 601 8.46 -7.20 13.47
CA LEU A 601 9.51 -7.20 12.46
C LEU A 601 9.66 -8.57 11.81
N GLU A 602 9.44 -8.62 10.50
CA GLU A 602 9.78 -9.75 9.64
C GLU A 602 11.11 -9.49 8.93
N PHE A 603 11.92 -10.53 8.81
CA PHE A 603 13.16 -10.53 8.06
C PHE A 603 13.24 -11.72 7.12
N ALA A 604 14.09 -11.61 6.11
CA ALA A 604 14.50 -12.74 5.29
C ALA A 604 16.02 -12.84 5.20
N ILE A 605 16.52 -14.08 5.22
CA ILE A 605 17.93 -14.45 5.04
C ILE A 605 18.10 -15.00 3.65
N ARG A 606 19.10 -14.52 2.92
CA ARG A 606 19.49 -15.05 1.62
C ARG A 606 20.95 -15.48 1.60
N GLN A 607 21.26 -16.54 0.87
CA GLN A 607 22.60 -16.94 0.50
C GLN A 607 23.08 -16.02 -0.63
N VAL A 608 24.25 -15.43 -0.42
CA VAL A 608 24.92 -14.59 -1.42
C VAL A 608 25.86 -15.50 -2.22
N PRO A 609 25.78 -15.51 -3.56
CA PRO A 609 26.75 -16.22 -4.38
C PRO A 609 28.17 -15.72 -4.06
N ALA A 610 29.15 -16.63 -4.01
CA ALA A 610 30.55 -16.24 -4.03
C ALA A 610 30.79 -15.46 -5.34
N GLN A 611 31.32 -14.24 -5.24
CA GLN A 611 31.73 -13.44 -6.41
C GLN A 611 32.96 -14.05 -7.06
#